data_AF-A0A6N9IYC5-F1
#
_entry.id   AF-A0A6N9IYC5-F1
#
_cell.length_a   1.000
_cell.length_b   1.000
_cell.length_c   1.000
_cell.angle_alpha   90.00
_cell.angle_beta   90.00
_cell.angle_gamma   90.00
#
_symmetry.space_group_name_H-M   'P 1'
#
loop_
_entity.id
_entity.type
_entity.pdbx_description
1 polymer ?
#
loop_
_entity_poly.entity_id
_entity_poly.type
_entity_poly.pdbx_seq_one_letter_code
_entity_poly.pdbx_strand_id
1 'polypeptide(L)'
;MLVFKKNIYATTQSNHPENDVQHKLNPREFIFKSLTTDREIFYGLQKLPQLESRERFKTLFPHVSQFGSILHVNTFSRSLLEGLVDKYNWYGMNAYHMTYLFDSLHGTFEDYSYSETAQRIELFPELHGEGIDFDQFLENYFFGTAFLMAPDRFNNMSPEEKKSLKLTDPCLFGVINRLIPTEEEIKLKISPNPPYAH
;
A
#
# COMPACT_ATOMS: atom_id res chain seq x y z
N MET A 1 13.01 -0.02 -0.78
CA MET A 1 12.80 1.44 -0.74
C MET A 1 11.30 1.73 -0.57
N LEU A 2 10.85 2.37 0.51
CA LEU A 2 9.48 2.91 0.76
C LEU A 2 9.51 4.21 -0.02
N VAL A 3 9.64 4.04 -1.32
CA VAL A 3 9.82 5.13 -2.24
C VAL A 3 8.69 4.95 -3.21
N PHE A 4 7.66 5.71 -2.95
CA PHE A 4 6.71 6.03 -3.97
C PHE A 4 7.42 6.80 -5.09
N LYS A 5 6.90 6.69 -6.31
CA LYS A 5 7.34 7.47 -7.48
C LYS A 5 7.31 8.98 -7.24
N LYS A 6 6.37 9.46 -6.42
CA LYS A 6 6.18 10.87 -6.06
C LYS A 6 6.30 11.05 -4.54
N ASN A 7 6.77 12.22 -4.13
CA ASN A 7 6.88 12.59 -2.71
C ASN A 7 5.49 12.78 -2.09
N ILE A 8 5.10 11.89 -1.18
CA ILE A 8 3.82 11.98 -0.45
C ILE A 8 3.78 13.10 0.60
N TYR A 9 4.94 13.67 0.96
CA TYR A 9 5.05 14.79 1.91
C TYR A 9 5.11 16.15 1.23
N ALA A 10 5.15 16.20 -0.11
CA ALA A 10 5.17 17.47 -0.82
C ALA A 10 3.85 18.21 -0.60
N THR A 11 3.93 19.44 -0.09
CA THR A 11 2.80 20.36 -0.07
C THR A 11 2.44 20.72 -1.51
N THR A 12 1.20 20.46 -1.91
CA THR A 12 0.59 20.88 -3.18
C THR A 12 0.62 22.41 -3.28
N GLN A 13 1.75 22.98 -3.72
CA GLN A 13 1.92 24.43 -3.90
C GLN A 13 2.19 24.85 -5.36
N SER A 14 2.03 23.96 -6.35
CA SER A 14 2.02 24.38 -7.75
C SER A 14 0.60 24.39 -8.33
N ASN A 15 -0.11 25.49 -8.11
CA ASN A 15 -1.36 25.80 -8.81
C ASN A 15 -1.04 26.15 -10.27
N HIS A 16 -0.93 25.14 -11.13
CA HIS A 16 -1.00 25.33 -12.58
C HIS A 16 -2.43 25.09 -13.06
N PRO A 17 -3.01 26.00 -13.87
CA PRO A 17 -4.42 25.96 -14.27
C PRO A 17 -4.80 24.80 -15.20
N GLU A 18 -3.83 24.01 -15.70
CA GLU A 18 -4.09 22.78 -16.46
C GLU A 18 -4.21 21.52 -15.59
N ASN A 19 -4.09 21.66 -14.25
CA ASN A 19 -4.15 20.55 -13.28
C ASN A 19 -5.52 20.42 -12.55
N ASP A 20 -6.53 21.19 -12.95
CA ASP A 20 -7.93 20.98 -12.57
C ASP A 20 -8.33 19.60 -13.11
N VAL A 21 -8.60 18.55 -12.33
CA VAL A 21 -9.75 18.41 -11.43
C VAL A 21 -9.47 17.40 -10.29
N GLN A 22 -8.37 16.65 -10.31
CA GLN A 22 -8.16 15.45 -9.45
C GLN A 22 -7.01 15.54 -8.43
N HIS A 23 -6.33 16.69 -8.34
CA HIS A 23 -5.24 16.91 -7.37
C HIS A 23 -5.68 17.07 -5.90
N LYS A 24 -6.93 16.74 -5.57
CA LYS A 24 -7.50 16.99 -4.23
C LYS A 24 -7.12 15.94 -3.20
N LEU A 25 -7.00 14.65 -3.56
CA LEU A 25 -6.70 13.60 -2.59
C LEU A 25 -5.29 13.80 -2.03
N ASN A 26 -5.20 14.02 -0.71
CA ASN A 26 -3.90 14.06 -0.06
C ASN A 26 -3.34 12.62 0.05
N PRO A 27 -2.23 12.29 -0.62
CA PRO A 27 -1.75 10.91 -0.67
C PRO A 27 -1.28 10.41 0.70
N ARG A 28 -0.67 11.28 1.51
CA ARG A 28 -0.22 10.93 2.84
C ARG A 28 -1.41 10.65 3.74
N GLU A 29 -2.46 11.47 3.68
CA GLU A 29 -3.62 11.27 4.53
C GLU A 29 -4.45 10.07 4.10
N PHE A 30 -4.49 9.75 2.80
CA PHE A 30 -5.04 8.51 2.31
C PHE A 30 -4.33 7.30 2.92
N ILE A 31 -2.99 7.25 2.80
CA ILE A 31 -2.18 6.18 3.40
C ILE A 31 -2.35 6.13 4.93
N PHE A 32 -2.31 7.28 5.60
CA PHE A 32 -2.43 7.36 7.06
C PHE A 32 -3.78 6.83 7.53
N LYS A 33 -4.89 7.23 6.89
CA LYS A 33 -6.23 6.74 7.22
C LYS A 33 -6.34 5.23 6.98
N SER A 34 -5.85 4.72 5.86
CA SER A 34 -5.85 3.28 5.59
C SER A 34 -5.10 2.48 6.67
N LEU A 35 -3.87 2.91 7.00
CA LEU A 35 -3.05 2.23 8.01
C LEU A 35 -3.61 2.34 9.43
N THR A 36 -4.30 3.43 9.76
CA THR A 36 -4.93 3.62 11.07
C THR A 36 -6.22 2.81 11.21
N THR A 37 -7.08 2.78 10.19
CA THR A 37 -8.26 1.91 10.14
C THR A 37 -7.87 0.43 10.28
N ASP A 38 -6.79 0.02 9.62
CA ASP A 38 -6.28 -1.36 9.74
C ASP A 38 -5.93 -1.74 11.19
N ARG A 39 -5.53 -0.79 12.05
CA ARG A 39 -5.27 -1.07 13.47
C ARG A 39 -6.51 -1.60 14.18
N GLU A 40 -7.66 -1.01 13.89
CA GLU A 40 -8.95 -1.42 14.45
C GLU A 40 -9.38 -2.77 13.89
N ILE A 41 -9.15 -3.00 12.60
CA ILE A 41 -9.38 -4.29 11.95
C ILE A 41 -8.58 -5.39 12.65
N PHE A 42 -7.27 -5.22 12.84
CA PHE A 42 -6.44 -6.23 13.50
C PHE A 42 -6.87 -6.47 14.95
N TYR A 43 -7.27 -5.43 15.67
CA TYR A 43 -7.82 -5.58 17.01
C TYR A 43 -9.13 -6.37 17.02
N GLY A 44 -10.02 -6.12 16.05
CA GLY A 44 -11.25 -6.89 15.85
C GLY A 44 -10.97 -8.36 15.52
N LEU A 45 -10.05 -8.63 14.60
CA LEU A 45 -9.67 -9.99 14.18
C LEU A 45 -9.13 -10.83 15.36
N GLN A 46 -8.44 -10.21 16.33
CA GLN A 46 -7.93 -10.92 17.52
C GLN A 46 -9.02 -11.39 18.48
N LYS A 47 -10.23 -10.81 18.41
CA LYS A 47 -11.36 -11.18 19.28
C LYS A 47 -12.22 -12.31 18.69
N LEU A 48 -12.04 -12.62 17.41
CA LEU A 48 -12.82 -13.64 16.72
C LEU A 48 -12.23 -15.04 16.94
N PRO A 49 -13.05 -16.10 16.87
CA PRO A 49 -12.56 -17.47 16.76
C PRO A 49 -11.57 -17.63 15.60
N GLN A 50 -10.56 -18.49 15.76
CA GLN A 50 -9.42 -18.58 14.82
C GLN A 50 -9.85 -18.80 13.36
N LEU A 51 -10.82 -19.66 13.11
CA LEU A 51 -11.31 -19.95 11.75
C LEU A 51 -11.99 -18.72 11.13
N GLU A 52 -12.88 -18.07 11.88
CA GLU A 52 -13.59 -16.87 11.44
C GLU A 52 -12.62 -15.70 11.20
N SER A 53 -11.66 -15.52 12.11
CA SER A 53 -10.60 -14.52 11.99
C SER A 53 -9.79 -14.72 10.72
N ARG A 54 -9.44 -15.96 10.38
CA ARG A 54 -8.68 -16.29 9.17
C ARG A 54 -9.47 -16.02 7.89
N GLU A 55 -10.74 -16.40 7.84
CA GLU A 55 -11.57 -16.17 6.65
C GLU A 55 -11.84 -14.68 6.46
N ARG A 56 -12.15 -13.95 7.54
CA ARG A 56 -12.32 -12.49 7.48
C ARG A 56 -11.04 -11.77 7.06
N PHE A 57 -9.89 -12.23 7.54
CA PHE A 57 -8.59 -11.70 7.13
C PHE A 57 -8.34 -11.88 5.63
N LYS A 58 -8.67 -13.05 5.05
CA LYS A 58 -8.55 -13.25 3.59
C LYS A 58 -9.45 -12.34 2.78
N THR A 59 -10.66 -12.06 3.27
CA THR A 59 -11.59 -11.16 2.58
C THR A 59 -11.10 -9.71 2.60
N LEU A 60 -10.62 -9.24 3.76
CA LEU A 60 -10.14 -7.87 3.92
C LEU A 60 -8.79 -7.62 3.25
N PHE A 61 -7.94 -8.66 3.18
CA PHE A 61 -6.56 -8.57 2.71
C PHE A 61 -6.26 -9.69 1.69
N PRO A 62 -6.89 -9.66 0.50
CA PRO A 62 -6.92 -10.80 -0.43
C PRO A 62 -5.57 -11.16 -1.05
N HIS A 63 -4.63 -10.22 -1.14
CA HIS A 63 -3.31 -10.47 -1.72
C HIS A 63 -2.28 -10.81 -0.66
N VAL A 64 -2.18 -10.00 0.41
CA VAL A 64 -1.18 -10.23 1.47
C VAL A 64 -1.51 -11.47 2.29
N SER A 65 -2.78 -11.88 2.40
CA SER A 65 -3.16 -13.13 3.08
C SER A 65 -2.67 -14.41 2.38
N GLN A 66 -2.19 -14.31 1.13
CA GLN A 66 -1.67 -15.46 0.39
C GLN A 66 -0.29 -15.92 0.90
N PHE A 67 0.49 -15.02 1.51
CA PHE A 67 1.81 -15.32 2.08
C PHE A 67 1.96 -14.87 3.54
N GLY A 68 1.11 -13.97 4.01
CA GLY A 68 1.15 -13.37 5.33
C GLY A 68 0.19 -14.06 6.31
N SER A 69 0.59 -14.11 7.58
CA SER A 69 -0.34 -14.36 8.67
C SER A 69 -0.86 -13.03 9.20
N ILE A 70 -1.94 -13.05 9.99
CA ILE A 70 -2.44 -11.85 10.68
C ILE A 70 -1.31 -11.19 11.49
N LEU A 71 -0.41 -11.97 12.08
CA LEU A 71 0.75 -11.44 12.81
C LEU A 71 1.73 -10.73 11.89
N HIS A 72 2.12 -11.34 10.76
CA HIS A 72 3.03 -10.72 9.79
C HIS A 72 2.46 -9.39 9.27
N VAL A 73 1.17 -9.37 8.93
CA VAL A 73 0.53 -8.19 8.35
C VAL A 73 0.30 -7.08 9.37
N ASN A 74 -0.06 -7.44 10.60
CA ASN A 74 -0.11 -6.47 11.70
C ASN A 74 1.26 -5.82 11.95
N THR A 75 2.37 -6.55 11.72
CA THR A 75 3.72 -5.96 11.79
C THR A 75 4.00 -5.02 10.62
N PHE A 76 3.65 -5.39 9.38
CA PHE A 76 3.76 -4.48 8.23
C PHE A 76 3.01 -3.17 8.48
N SER A 77 1.78 -3.25 8.98
CA SER A 77 0.94 -2.12 9.37
C SER A 77 1.66 -1.17 10.34
N ARG A 78 2.23 -1.72 11.43
CA ARG A 78 2.95 -0.92 12.42
C ARG A 78 4.17 -0.25 11.83
N SER A 79 5.03 -1.02 11.16
CA SER A 79 6.27 -0.49 10.60
C SER A 79 6.00 0.59 9.55
N LEU A 80 5.00 0.41 8.67
CA LEU A 80 4.62 1.43 7.70
C LEU A 80 4.07 2.69 8.37
N LEU A 81 3.27 2.56 9.42
CA LEU A 81 2.74 3.72 10.15
C LEU A 81 3.87 4.48 10.86
N GLU A 82 4.79 3.78 11.52
CA GLU A 82 6.00 4.38 12.11
C GLU A 82 6.82 5.11 11.05
N GLY A 83 7.07 4.47 9.90
CA GLY A 83 7.81 5.06 8.79
C GLY A 83 7.11 6.23 8.10
N LEU A 84 5.78 6.33 8.19
CA LEU A 84 4.99 7.45 7.67
C LEU A 84 5.02 8.69 8.58
N VAL A 85 5.24 8.48 9.88
CA VAL A 85 5.32 9.57 10.86
C VAL A 85 6.71 10.19 10.88
N ASP A 86 7.77 9.40 10.67
CA ASP A 86 9.14 9.90 10.65
C ASP A 86 9.53 10.48 9.27
N LYS A 87 9.14 11.74 9.04
CA LYS A 87 9.43 12.47 7.79
C LYS A 87 10.92 12.68 7.51
N TYR A 88 11.79 12.51 8.51
CA TYR A 88 13.23 12.73 8.36
C TYR A 88 13.96 11.46 7.94
N ASN A 89 13.32 10.29 8.05
CA ASN A 89 13.85 9.01 7.61
C ASN A 89 13.06 8.46 6.44
N TRP A 90 13.72 8.31 5.30
CA TRP A 90 13.13 7.59 4.17
C TRP A 90 13.40 6.11 4.34
N TYR A 91 12.32 5.33 4.34
CA TYR A 91 12.39 3.90 4.56
C TYR A 91 12.39 3.10 3.27
N GLY A 92 12.27 1.79 3.43
CA GLY A 92 12.66 0.76 2.51
C GLY A 92 11.63 -0.35 2.36
N MET A 93 10.54 -0.16 1.62
CA MET A 93 9.62 -1.22 1.20
C MET A 93 10.21 -2.15 0.15
N ASN A 94 9.80 -3.41 0.25
CA ASN A 94 9.93 -4.44 -0.77
C ASN A 94 8.51 -4.80 -1.26
N ALA A 95 8.43 -5.78 -2.16
CA ALA A 95 7.17 -6.28 -2.69
C ALA A 95 6.15 -6.70 -1.61
N TYR A 96 6.58 -7.27 -0.47
CA TYR A 96 5.66 -7.67 0.60
C TYR A 96 4.93 -6.48 1.21
N HIS A 97 5.68 -5.43 1.56
CA HIS A 97 5.10 -4.19 2.09
C HIS A 97 4.17 -3.52 1.08
N MET A 98 4.58 -3.46 -0.19
CA MET A 98 3.75 -2.88 -1.26
C MET A 98 2.45 -3.64 -1.47
N THR A 99 2.47 -4.96 -1.32
CA THR A 99 1.26 -5.79 -1.46
C THR A 99 0.29 -5.56 -0.31
N TYR A 100 0.78 -5.49 0.93
CA TYR A 100 -0.06 -5.12 2.07
C TYR A 100 -0.64 -3.72 1.90
N LEU A 101 0.20 -2.76 1.49
CA LEU A 101 -0.24 -1.38 1.31
C LEU A 101 -1.28 -1.26 0.20
N PHE A 102 -1.14 -2.03 -0.88
CA PHE A 102 -2.15 -2.12 -1.93
C PHE A 102 -3.50 -2.61 -1.37
N ASP A 103 -3.54 -3.70 -0.60
CA ASP A 103 -4.77 -4.21 0.00
C ASP A 103 -5.42 -3.18 0.94
N SER A 104 -4.62 -2.55 1.80
CA SER A 104 -5.07 -1.53 2.76
C SER A 104 -5.71 -0.32 2.07
N LEU A 105 -5.02 0.21 1.05
CA LEU A 105 -5.51 1.36 0.28
C LEU A 105 -6.75 0.99 -0.54
N HIS A 106 -6.75 -0.18 -1.17
CA HIS A 106 -7.90 -0.65 -1.95
C HIS A 106 -9.13 -0.84 -1.05
N GLY A 107 -8.98 -1.42 0.14
CA GLY A 107 -10.08 -1.52 1.10
C GLY A 107 -10.66 -0.17 1.50
N THR A 108 -9.78 0.81 1.76
CA THR A 108 -10.23 2.18 2.08
C THR A 108 -10.93 2.86 0.90
N PHE A 109 -10.43 2.62 -0.32
CA PHE A 109 -11.05 3.12 -1.55
C PHE A 109 -12.44 2.50 -1.78
N GLU A 110 -12.59 1.19 -1.60
CA GLU A 110 -13.88 0.51 -1.75
C GLU A 110 -14.88 1.01 -0.71
N ASP A 111 -14.49 1.07 0.57
CA ASP A 111 -15.33 1.60 1.65
C ASP A 111 -15.80 3.02 1.34
N TYR A 112 -14.88 3.89 0.89
CA TYR A 112 -15.21 5.24 0.46
C TYR A 112 -16.17 5.28 -0.76
N SER A 113 -15.93 4.42 -1.74
CA SER A 113 -16.68 4.39 -3.00
C SER A 113 -18.11 3.91 -2.80
N TYR A 114 -18.38 3.03 -1.82
CA TYR A 114 -19.73 2.61 -1.48
C TYR A 114 -20.39 3.45 -0.38
N SER A 115 -19.65 4.34 0.28
CA SER A 115 -20.20 5.28 1.25
C SER A 115 -21.09 6.36 0.63
N GLU A 116 -22.07 6.81 1.41
CA GLU A 116 -22.89 7.97 1.08
C GLU A 116 -22.07 9.27 1.09
N THR A 117 -22.54 10.29 0.35
CA THR A 117 -21.81 11.58 0.19
C THR A 117 -21.42 12.21 1.54
N ALA A 118 -22.28 12.16 2.55
CA ALA A 118 -21.99 12.71 3.88
C ALA A 118 -20.83 11.97 4.57
N GLN A 119 -20.78 10.64 4.48
CA GLN A 119 -19.69 9.84 5.02
C GLN A 119 -18.39 10.06 4.24
N ARG A 120 -18.47 10.21 2.91
CA ARG A 120 -17.31 10.56 2.08
C ARG A 120 -16.69 11.89 2.49
N ILE A 121 -17.51 12.90 2.76
CA ILE A 121 -17.03 14.20 3.25
C ILE A 121 -16.39 14.07 4.64
N GLU A 122 -16.88 13.19 5.51
CA GLU A 122 -16.25 12.92 6.81
C GLU A 122 -14.89 12.20 6.66
N LEU A 123 -14.81 11.23 5.74
CA LEU A 123 -13.60 10.45 5.48
C LEU A 123 -12.50 11.29 4.83
N PHE A 124 -12.82 12.01 3.75
CA PHE A 124 -11.88 12.87 3.02
C PHE A 124 -12.56 14.21 2.69
N PRO A 125 -12.56 15.18 3.63
CA PRO A 125 -13.23 16.46 3.46
C PRO A 125 -12.76 17.25 2.24
N GLU A 126 -11.48 17.10 1.87
CA GLU A 126 -10.85 17.76 0.74
C GLU A 126 -11.42 17.31 -0.62
N LEU A 127 -12.06 16.14 -0.68
CA LEU A 127 -12.73 15.65 -1.89
C LEU A 127 -14.15 16.18 -2.03
N HIS A 128 -14.72 16.80 -1.00
CA HIS A 128 -16.11 17.30 -1.03
C HIS A 128 -17.15 16.23 -1.47
N GLY A 129 -16.87 14.95 -1.22
CA GLY A 129 -17.72 13.82 -1.58
C GLY A 129 -17.51 13.25 -3.00
N GLU A 130 -16.59 13.82 -3.78
CA GLU A 130 -16.19 13.33 -5.10
C GLU A 130 -15.49 11.96 -5.01
N GLY A 131 -15.56 11.16 -6.08
CA GLY A 131 -14.91 9.85 -6.13
C GLY A 131 -13.39 9.93 -6.07
N ILE A 132 -12.76 8.88 -5.52
CA ILE A 132 -11.32 8.67 -5.60
C ILE A 132 -11.00 7.96 -6.91
N ASP A 133 -10.03 8.46 -7.66
CA ASP A 133 -9.45 7.74 -8.80
C ASP A 133 -8.26 6.90 -8.34
N PHE A 134 -8.55 5.64 -8.01
CA PHE A 134 -7.56 4.74 -7.44
C PHE A 134 -6.50 4.34 -8.48
N ASP A 135 -6.88 4.18 -9.75
CA ASP A 135 -5.94 3.85 -10.82
C ASP A 135 -4.92 4.98 -11.02
N GLN A 136 -5.37 6.23 -11.03
CA GLN A 136 -4.47 7.38 -11.09
C GLN A 136 -3.58 7.47 -9.85
N PHE A 137 -4.09 7.15 -8.66
CA PHE A 137 -3.26 7.06 -7.45
C PHE A 137 -2.14 6.03 -7.62
N LEU A 138 -2.47 4.83 -8.09
CA LEU A 138 -1.48 3.77 -8.33
C LEU A 138 -0.45 4.20 -9.39
N GLU A 139 -0.88 4.82 -10.49
CA GLU A 139 0.03 5.30 -11.52
C GLU A 139 1.02 6.36 -10.99
N ASN A 140 0.51 7.26 -10.15
CA ASN A 140 1.26 8.36 -9.57
C ASN A 140 2.28 7.93 -8.51
N TYR A 141 1.96 6.91 -7.70
CA TYR A 141 2.75 6.57 -6.51
C TYR A 141 3.43 5.19 -6.62
N PHE A 142 2.84 4.19 -7.27
CA PHE A 142 3.41 2.84 -7.33
C PHE A 142 4.27 2.65 -8.59
N PHE A 143 5.46 2.06 -8.44
CA PHE A 143 6.29 1.68 -9.59
C PHE A 143 5.62 0.65 -10.50
N GLY A 144 4.70 -0.14 -9.93
CA GLY A 144 3.81 -1.06 -10.61
C GLY A 144 3.19 -2.01 -9.60
N THR A 145 2.25 -2.84 -10.08
CA THR A 145 1.54 -3.85 -9.28
C THR A 145 1.99 -5.26 -9.64
N ALA A 146 3.27 -5.43 -9.99
CA ALA A 146 3.81 -6.73 -10.41
C ALA A 146 3.62 -7.84 -9.37
N PHE A 147 3.46 -7.49 -8.10
CA PHE A 147 3.14 -8.42 -7.02
C PHE A 147 1.74 -9.07 -7.16
N LEU A 148 0.87 -8.54 -8.02
CA LEU A 148 -0.43 -9.13 -8.38
C LEU A 148 -0.32 -10.13 -9.55
N MET A 149 0.88 -10.33 -10.10
CA MET A 149 1.07 -11.21 -11.25
C MET A 149 0.85 -12.68 -10.90
N ALA A 150 0.26 -13.44 -11.84
CA ALA A 150 0.13 -14.88 -11.69
C ALA A 150 1.51 -15.59 -11.63
N PRO A 151 1.69 -16.59 -10.75
CA PRO A 151 2.96 -17.30 -10.59
C PRO A 151 3.49 -17.90 -11.89
N ASP A 152 2.62 -18.57 -12.65
CA ASP A 152 3.01 -19.22 -13.91
C ASP A 152 3.55 -18.20 -14.91
N ARG A 153 2.92 -17.02 -14.99
CA ARG A 153 3.37 -15.94 -15.86
C ARG A 153 4.75 -15.45 -15.45
N PHE A 154 4.99 -15.21 -14.16
CA PHE A 154 6.27 -14.73 -13.67
C PHE A 154 7.39 -15.77 -13.81
N ASN A 155 7.09 -17.04 -13.50
CA ASN A 155 8.07 -18.11 -13.50
C ASN A 155 8.51 -18.50 -14.91
N ASN A 156 7.62 -18.36 -15.90
CA ASN A 156 7.93 -18.67 -17.31
C ASN A 156 8.64 -17.51 -18.05
N MET A 157 8.75 -16.32 -17.46
CA MET A 157 9.49 -15.21 -18.09
C MET A 157 11.00 -15.42 -18.06
N SER A 158 11.67 -15.07 -19.16
CA SER A 158 13.13 -15.03 -19.22
C SER A 158 13.71 -13.93 -18.31
N PRO A 159 14.98 -14.03 -17.90
CA PRO A 159 15.65 -12.95 -17.18
C PRO A 159 15.63 -11.61 -17.93
N GLU A 160 15.76 -11.62 -19.25
CA GLU A 160 15.73 -10.44 -20.12
C GLU A 160 14.34 -9.80 -20.13
N GLU A 161 13.28 -10.61 -20.21
CA GLU A 161 11.90 -10.14 -20.13
C GLU A 161 11.61 -9.48 -18.78
N LYS A 162 12.00 -10.13 -17.68
CA LYS A 162 11.87 -9.58 -16.31
C LYS A 162 12.59 -8.25 -16.18
N LYS A 163 13.80 -8.15 -16.72
CA LYS A 163 14.59 -6.90 -16.73
C LYS A 163 13.90 -5.81 -17.54
N SER A 164 13.37 -6.15 -18.72
CA SER A 164 12.67 -5.19 -19.60
C SER A 164 11.41 -4.61 -18.95
N LEU A 165 10.71 -5.43 -18.15
CA LEU A 165 9.50 -5.06 -17.41
C LEU A 165 9.80 -4.45 -16.03
N LYS A 166 11.07 -4.19 -15.72
CA LYS A 166 11.53 -3.64 -14.42
C LYS A 166 11.10 -4.48 -13.22
N LEU A 167 11.01 -5.80 -13.39
CA LEU A 167 10.66 -6.76 -12.33
C LEU A 167 11.89 -7.13 -11.49
N THR A 168 12.52 -6.12 -10.89
CA THR A 168 13.84 -6.24 -10.26
C THR A 168 13.80 -6.26 -8.73
N ASP A 169 12.63 -6.16 -8.10
CA ASP A 169 12.51 -6.29 -6.65
C ASP A 169 12.84 -7.74 -6.22
N PRO A 170 13.84 -7.95 -5.36
CA PRO A 170 14.27 -9.30 -4.97
C PRO A 170 13.20 -10.09 -4.20
N CYS A 171 12.27 -9.42 -3.52
CA CYS A 171 11.16 -10.06 -2.80
C CYS A 171 9.97 -10.38 -3.71
N LEU A 172 9.98 -9.94 -4.98
CA LEU A 172 8.86 -10.14 -5.90
C LEU A 172 8.58 -11.62 -6.17
N PHE A 173 9.63 -12.44 -6.32
CA PHE A 173 9.48 -13.88 -6.47
C PHE A 173 8.77 -14.49 -5.25
N GLY A 174 9.13 -14.06 -4.04
CA GLY A 174 8.55 -14.56 -2.80
C GLY A 174 7.07 -14.22 -2.69
N VAL A 175 6.69 -12.97 -2.94
CA VAL A 175 5.29 -12.54 -2.96
C VAL A 175 4.47 -13.32 -3.97
N ILE A 176 4.92 -13.37 -5.23
CA ILE A 176 4.20 -14.03 -6.32
C ILE A 176 4.04 -15.53 -6.03
N ASN A 177 5.09 -16.19 -5.53
CA ASN A 177 5.06 -17.62 -5.20
C ASN A 177 4.58 -17.91 -3.78
N ARG A 178 3.96 -16.92 -3.12
CA ARG A 178 3.29 -17.08 -1.82
C ARG A 178 4.21 -17.54 -0.68
N LEU A 179 5.47 -17.14 -0.71
CA LEU A 179 6.45 -17.46 0.32
C LEU A 179 6.26 -16.56 1.54
N ILE A 180 6.32 -17.15 2.73
CA ILE A 180 6.24 -16.39 3.97
C ILE A 180 7.48 -15.48 4.08
N PRO A 181 7.31 -14.17 4.34
CA PRO A 181 8.43 -13.25 4.47
C PRO A 181 9.31 -13.59 5.68
N THR A 182 10.61 -13.42 5.52
CA THR A 182 11.58 -13.53 6.63
C THR A 182 11.50 -12.33 7.56
N GLU A 183 12.05 -12.43 8.78
CA GLU A 183 12.10 -11.29 9.72
C GLU A 183 12.76 -10.04 9.13
N GLU A 184 13.75 -10.22 8.26
CA GLU A 184 14.45 -9.13 7.57
C GLU A 184 13.63 -8.50 6.44
N GLU A 185 12.71 -9.26 5.85
CA GLU A 185 11.79 -8.77 4.82
C GLU A 185 10.55 -8.11 5.41
N ILE A 186 10.25 -8.37 6.68
CA ILE A 186 9.17 -7.74 7.45
C ILE A 186 9.53 -6.32 7.91
N LYS A 187 10.83 -6.04 8.11
CA LYS A 187 11.30 -4.75 8.60
C LYS A 187 11.46 -3.75 7.45
N LEU A 188 11.14 -2.49 7.75
CA LEU A 188 11.52 -1.37 6.90
C LEU A 188 13.03 -1.12 6.98
N LYS A 189 13.66 -0.96 5.82
CA LYS A 189 15.10 -0.64 5.73
C LYS A 189 15.31 0.86 5.54
N ILE A 190 16.16 1.49 6.34
CA ILE A 190 16.51 2.90 6.15
C ILE A 190 17.20 3.06 4.79
N SER A 191 16.77 4.04 4.00
CA SER A 191 17.41 4.40 2.74
C SER A 191 18.61 5.31 3.01
N PRO A 192 19.85 4.93 2.62
CA PRO A 192 21.03 5.76 2.86
C PRO A 192 21.01 7.05 2.02
N ASN A 193 20.31 7.03 0.88
CA ASN A 193 20.11 8.18 -0.01
C ASN A 193 18.60 8.45 -0.11
N PRO A 194 18.02 9.29 0.76
CA PRO A 194 16.62 9.65 0.70
C PRO A 194 16.29 10.39 -0.61
N PRO A 195 15.34 9.90 -1.43
CA PRO A 195 15.09 10.41 -2.79
C PRO A 195 14.50 11.83 -2.83
N TYR A 196 14.06 12.38 -1.69
CA TYR A 196 13.39 13.69 -1.60
C TYR A 196 13.93 14.55 -0.44
N ALA A 197 15.20 14.38 -0.06
CA ALA A 197 15.83 15.16 1.01
C ALA A 197 16.33 16.55 0.56
N HIS A 198 15.83 17.06 -0.57
CA HIS A 198 16.21 18.34 -1.17
C HIS A 198 14.98 19.14 -1.56
#